data_AF-A0A2H8TG32-F1
#
_entry.id   AF-A0A2H8TG32-F1
#
_cell.length_a   1.000
_cell.length_b   1.000
_cell.length_c   1.000
_cell.angle_alpha   90.00
_cell.angle_beta   90.00
_cell.angle_gamma   90.00
#
_symmetry.space_group_name_H-M   'P 1'
#
loop_
_entity.id
_entity.type
_entity.pdbx_description
1 polymer ?
#
loop_
_entity_poly.entity_id
_entity_poly.type
_entity_poly.pdbx_seq_one_letter_code
_entity_poly.pdbx_strand_id
1 'polypeptide(L)'
;MASPNISDISNTLTILEDDYLSQFIPINTEDKCKNIVVQLTAEEQLKKLNKGLEYVDQLICEQTYNNHEELFNQVTWTENLESIINEISSQIQNLQSSIELLKCKIVDLFVKVQTQVIILNRLHGICDLLRKIMRTQSLTLQALDKENVMSSHLILEIKELIEDKDLKEITFLSKDLIKLKNFCEKKNVNGLK
;
A
#
# COMPACT_ATOMS: atom_id res chain seq x y z
N MET A 1 -54.93 29.52 65.05
CA MET A 1 -53.58 28.98 65.27
C MET A 1 -53.44 27.70 64.47
N ALA A 2 -52.60 27.69 63.43
CA ALA A 2 -51.83 26.52 62.96
C ALA A 2 -51.02 26.97 61.74
N SER A 3 -49.71 26.81 61.84
CA SER A 3 -48.64 27.37 61.02
C SER A 3 -48.57 26.79 59.60
N PRO A 4 -47.99 27.51 58.61
CA PRO A 4 -47.64 26.93 57.32
C PRO A 4 -46.45 25.97 57.49
N ASN A 5 -46.60 24.80 56.87
CA ASN A 5 -45.82 23.59 57.08
C ASN A 5 -44.49 23.61 56.31
N ILE A 6 -43.49 23.03 56.94
CA ILE A 6 -42.06 23.12 56.67
C ILE A 6 -41.66 22.08 55.61
N SER A 7 -42.07 22.29 54.35
CA SER A 7 -41.64 21.43 53.23
C SER A 7 -40.85 22.15 52.14
N ASP A 8 -40.94 23.48 52.04
CA ASP A 8 -40.27 24.23 50.97
C ASP A 8 -38.80 24.57 51.26
N ILE A 9 -38.34 24.36 52.51
CA ILE A 9 -36.95 24.60 52.93
C ILE A 9 -36.01 23.49 52.44
N SER A 10 -36.53 22.28 52.24
CA SER A 10 -35.71 21.13 51.83
C SER A 10 -35.27 21.21 50.37
N ASN A 11 -36.07 21.83 49.50
CA ASN A 11 -35.73 22.00 48.08
C ASN A 11 -34.71 23.13 47.85
N THR A 12 -34.62 24.10 48.77
CA THR A 12 -33.59 25.16 48.70
C THR A 12 -32.20 24.67 49.12
N LEU A 13 -32.10 23.56 49.86
CA LEU A 13 -30.83 23.02 50.32
C LEU A 13 -30.07 22.29 49.20
N THR A 14 -30.79 21.60 48.30
CA THR A 14 -30.20 20.91 47.14
C THR A 14 -29.69 21.86 46.06
N ILE A 15 -30.19 23.11 46.03
CA ILE A 15 -29.69 24.17 45.12
C ILE A 15 -28.36 24.74 45.63
N LEU A 16 -28.05 24.58 46.92
CA LEU A 16 -26.82 25.08 47.55
C LEU A 16 -25.59 24.18 47.31
N GLU A 17 -25.78 22.95 46.82
CA GLU A 17 -24.69 22.01 46.51
C GLU A 17 -24.19 22.12 45.06
N ASP A 18 -24.81 22.99 44.25
CA ASP A 18 -24.37 23.23 42.87
C ASP A 18 -23.15 24.16 42.87
N ASP A 19 -21.97 23.59 42.58
CA ASP A 19 -20.68 24.28 42.47
C ASP A 19 -20.78 25.52 41.54
N TYR A 20 -21.66 25.41 40.54
CA TYR A 20 -21.94 26.44 39.54
C TYR A 20 -22.78 27.63 40.05
N LEU A 21 -23.60 27.45 41.08
CA LEU A 21 -24.44 28.50 41.66
C LEU A 21 -23.73 29.24 42.81
N SER A 22 -22.72 28.62 43.40
CA SER A 22 -21.90 29.21 44.47
C SER A 22 -21.13 30.46 44.01
N GLN A 23 -20.70 30.50 42.74
CA GLN A 23 -19.94 31.62 42.17
C GLN A 23 -20.75 32.93 42.06
N PHE A 24 -22.09 32.85 42.13
CA PHE A 24 -22.98 34.01 42.01
C PHE A 24 -23.36 34.60 43.37
N ILE A 25 -22.96 33.98 44.49
CA ILE A 25 -23.16 34.53 45.83
C ILE A 25 -21.90 35.34 46.19
N PRO A 26 -21.97 36.67 46.32
CA PRO A 26 -20.82 37.45 46.75
C PRO A 26 -20.41 37.01 48.16
N ILE A 27 -19.16 36.56 48.29
CA ILE A 27 -18.51 35.82 49.40
C ILE A 27 -18.55 36.50 50.80
N ASN A 28 -19.32 37.58 50.99
CA ASN A 28 -19.21 38.43 52.19
C ASN A 28 -20.54 38.73 52.92
N THR A 29 -21.56 37.87 52.81
CA THR A 29 -22.89 38.12 53.40
C THR A 29 -23.31 37.18 54.52
N GLU A 30 -22.44 36.36 55.09
CA GLU A 30 -22.85 35.47 56.19
C GLU A 30 -23.15 36.25 57.50
N ASP A 31 -22.43 37.35 57.77
CA ASP A 31 -22.59 38.12 59.02
C ASP A 31 -23.54 39.33 58.95
N LYS A 32 -24.00 39.74 57.76
CA LYS A 32 -24.96 40.86 57.64
C LYS A 32 -26.43 40.45 57.67
N CYS A 33 -26.77 39.18 57.45
CA CYS A 33 -28.16 38.78 57.30
C CYS A 33 -28.94 38.62 58.62
N LYS A 34 -28.27 38.46 59.78
CA LYS A 34 -28.99 38.26 61.06
C LYS A 34 -29.59 39.53 61.67
N ASN A 35 -29.24 40.72 61.17
CA ASN A 35 -29.79 42.01 61.65
C ASN A 35 -30.48 42.87 60.56
N ILE A 36 -30.61 42.37 59.33
CA ILE A 36 -31.36 43.07 58.25
C ILE A 36 -32.72 42.38 58.05
N VAL A 37 -33.42 42.11 59.14
CA VAL A 37 -34.87 41.76 59.13
C VAL A 37 -35.71 43.02 59.43
N VAL A 38 -35.09 44.21 59.39
CA VAL A 38 -35.83 45.47 59.30
C VAL A 38 -36.23 45.67 57.86
N GLN A 39 -37.48 45.32 57.55
CA GLN A 39 -38.32 45.86 56.47
C GLN A 39 -37.55 46.55 55.32
N LEU A 40 -36.94 45.76 54.44
CA LEU A 40 -36.77 46.21 53.06
C LEU A 40 -38.13 46.01 52.40
N THR A 41 -38.80 47.10 52.05
CA THR A 41 -40.10 47.09 51.36
C THR A 41 -40.00 46.19 50.13
N ALA A 42 -41.07 45.47 49.76
CA ALA A 42 -41.08 44.54 48.63
C ALA A 42 -40.45 45.14 47.34
N GLU A 43 -40.53 46.46 47.15
CA GLU A 43 -39.87 47.21 46.08
C GLU A 43 -38.34 47.20 46.09
N GLU A 44 -37.68 47.16 47.25
CA GLU A 44 -36.22 47.13 47.36
C GLU A 44 -35.64 45.73 47.09
N GLN A 45 -36.37 44.69 47.52
CA GLN A 45 -36.04 43.31 47.13
C GLN A 45 -36.31 43.08 45.64
N LEU A 46 -37.42 43.60 45.10
CA LEU A 46 -37.70 43.57 43.66
C LEU A 46 -36.64 44.33 42.87
N LYS A 47 -36.18 45.49 43.34
CA LYS A 47 -35.06 46.24 42.72
C LYS A 47 -33.75 45.47 42.72
N LYS A 48 -33.42 44.77 43.82
CA LYS A 48 -32.21 43.93 43.88
C LYS A 48 -32.33 42.72 42.94
N LEU A 49 -33.51 42.11 42.86
CA LEU A 49 -33.75 40.98 41.97
C LEU A 49 -33.72 41.41 40.49
N ASN A 50 -34.26 42.59 40.18
CA ASN A 50 -34.21 43.16 38.83
C ASN A 50 -32.78 43.55 38.43
N LYS A 51 -31.97 44.07 39.36
CA LYS A 51 -30.53 44.30 39.14
C LYS A 51 -29.75 43.00 38.97
N GLY A 52 -30.10 41.96 39.73
CA GLY A 52 -29.54 40.62 39.55
C GLY A 52 -29.93 40.02 38.20
N LEU A 53 -31.17 40.24 37.76
CA LEU A 53 -31.66 39.82 36.45
C LEU A 53 -30.91 40.54 35.33
N GLU A 54 -30.76 41.86 35.39
CA GLU A 54 -29.94 42.63 34.43
C GLU A 54 -28.48 42.16 34.40
N TYR A 55 -27.90 41.85 35.56
CA TYR A 55 -26.53 41.35 35.64
C TYR A 55 -26.39 39.97 35.00
N VAL A 56 -27.32 39.05 35.28
CA VAL A 56 -27.36 37.72 34.65
C VAL A 56 -27.59 37.85 33.15
N ASP A 57 -28.45 38.77 32.70
CA ASP A 57 -28.70 38.99 31.27
C ASP A 57 -27.44 39.49 30.56
N GLN A 58 -26.71 40.44 31.17
CA GLN A 58 -25.41 40.88 30.67
C GLN A 58 -24.38 39.75 30.62
N LEU A 59 -24.33 38.91 31.67
CA LEU A 59 -23.39 37.80 31.76
C LEU A 59 -23.71 36.71 30.73
N ILE A 60 -24.99 36.44 30.48
CA ILE A 60 -25.46 35.54 29.41
C ILE A 60 -25.06 36.10 28.05
N CYS A 61 -25.27 37.40 27.81
CA CYS A 61 -24.91 38.03 26.54
C CYS A 61 -23.40 37.97 26.29
N GLU A 62 -22.58 38.22 27.32
CA GLU A 62 -21.12 38.16 27.25
C GLU A 62 -20.62 36.73 27.03
N GLN A 63 -21.15 35.76 27.78
CA GLN A 63 -20.84 34.35 27.62
C GLN A 63 -21.24 33.84 26.22
N THR A 64 -22.42 34.24 25.74
CA THR A 64 -22.93 33.88 24.43
C THR A 64 -22.06 34.49 23.33
N TYR A 65 -21.70 35.77 23.46
CA TYR A 65 -20.82 36.46 22.52
C TYR A 65 -19.43 35.83 22.45
N ASN A 66 -18.82 35.53 23.60
CA ASN A 66 -17.48 34.94 23.67
C ASN A 66 -17.45 33.51 23.08
N ASN A 67 -18.49 32.72 23.34
CA ASN A 67 -18.54 31.33 22.89
C ASN A 67 -18.90 31.17 21.40
N HIS A 68 -19.58 32.16 20.80
CA HIS A 68 -19.95 32.10 19.38
C HIS A 68 -18.75 32.17 18.44
N GLU A 69 -17.75 32.99 18.75
CA GLU A 69 -16.53 33.09 17.95
C GLU A 69 -15.72 31.79 18.02
N GLU A 70 -15.62 31.18 19.20
CA GLU A 70 -14.92 29.90 19.39
C GLU A 70 -15.60 28.74 18.64
N LEU A 71 -16.93 28.60 18.76
CA LEU A 71 -17.71 27.61 18.00
C LEU A 71 -17.60 27.82 16.49
N PHE A 72 -17.66 29.07 16.03
CA PHE A 72 -17.52 29.38 14.61
C PHE A 72 -16.12 28.98 14.09
N ASN A 73 -15.07 29.35 14.82
CA ASN A 73 -13.70 28.97 14.50
C ASN A 73 -13.52 27.44 14.48
N GLN A 74 -14.17 26.72 15.42
CA GLN A 74 -14.15 25.26 15.45
C GLN A 74 -14.84 24.65 14.23
N VAL A 75 -15.98 25.20 13.79
CA VAL A 75 -16.68 24.76 12.58
C VAL A 75 -15.80 25.00 11.34
N THR A 76 -15.23 26.20 11.20
CA THR A 76 -14.33 26.52 10.07
C THR A 76 -13.09 25.62 10.05
N TRP A 77 -12.52 25.31 11.21
CA TRP A 77 -11.39 24.38 11.30
C TRP A 77 -11.79 22.96 10.88
N THR A 78 -12.99 22.52 11.27
CA THR A 78 -13.54 21.22 10.88
C THR A 78 -13.79 21.14 9.37
N GLU A 79 -14.36 22.18 8.76
CA GLU A 79 -14.55 22.28 7.31
C GLU A 79 -13.22 22.24 6.53
N ASN A 80 -12.19 22.94 7.03
CA ASN A 80 -10.85 22.88 6.44
C ASN A 80 -10.25 21.48 6.53
N LEU A 81 -10.43 20.78 7.65
CA LEU A 81 -9.94 19.42 7.83
C LEU A 81 -10.66 18.45 6.88
N GLU A 82 -11.97 18.59 6.71
CA GLU A 82 -12.73 17.83 5.71
C GLU A 82 -12.22 18.07 4.29
N SER A 83 -11.91 19.33 3.94
CA SER A 83 -11.31 19.67 2.65
C SER A 83 -9.97 18.95 2.42
N ILE A 84 -9.09 18.97 3.42
CA ILE A 84 -7.80 18.27 3.36
C ILE A 84 -7.98 16.75 3.25
N ILE A 85 -8.92 16.17 4.00
CA ILE A 85 -9.23 14.73 3.90
C ILE A 85 -9.71 14.37 2.49
N ASN A 86 -10.55 15.20 1.89
CA ASN A 86 -11.02 15.00 0.52
C ASN A 86 -9.87 15.08 -0.50
N GLU A 87 -8.92 16.01 -0.30
CA GLU A 87 -7.72 16.11 -1.13
C GLU A 87 -6.85 14.86 -0.99
N ILE A 88 -6.57 14.41 0.23
CA ILE A 88 -5.78 13.19 0.50
C ILE A 88 -6.48 11.97 -0.11
N SER A 89 -7.79 11.85 0.05
CA SER A 89 -8.59 10.77 -0.54
C SER A 89 -8.44 10.75 -2.07
N SER A 90 -8.56 11.91 -2.72
CA SER A 90 -8.34 12.05 -4.17
C SER A 90 -6.93 11.64 -4.59
N GLN A 91 -5.92 12.07 -3.85
CA GLN A 91 -4.52 11.68 -4.09
C GLN A 91 -4.32 10.17 -3.95
N ILE A 92 -4.92 9.53 -2.94
CA ILE A 92 -4.87 8.08 -2.75
C ILE A 92 -5.55 7.35 -3.92
N GLN A 93 -6.70 7.83 -4.40
CA GLN A 93 -7.38 7.25 -5.56
C GLN A 93 -6.53 7.35 -6.84
N ASN A 94 -5.86 8.49 -7.05
CA ASN A 94 -4.95 8.68 -8.18
C ASN A 94 -3.72 7.77 -8.08
N LEU A 95 -3.16 7.62 -6.88
CA LEU A 95 -2.05 6.70 -6.62
C LEU A 95 -2.47 5.25 -6.88
N GLN A 96 -3.63 4.84 -6.37
CA GLN A 96 -4.17 3.50 -6.58
C GLN A 96 -4.37 3.21 -8.07
N SER A 97 -4.93 4.17 -8.82
CA SER A 97 -5.10 4.06 -10.27
C SER A 97 -3.76 3.93 -11.00
N SER A 98 -2.75 4.70 -10.59
CA SER A 98 -1.40 4.63 -11.15
C SER A 98 -0.71 3.30 -10.86
N ILE A 99 -0.92 2.73 -9.67
CA ILE A 99 -0.41 1.42 -9.27
C ILE A 99 -1.05 0.32 -10.09
N GLU A 100 -2.37 0.35 -10.30
CA GLU A 100 -3.05 -0.64 -11.14
C GLU A 100 -2.57 -0.58 -12.60
N LEU A 101 -2.38 0.61 -13.15
CA LEU A 101 -1.78 0.77 -14.49
C LEU A 101 -0.35 0.22 -14.54
N LEU A 102 0.46 0.48 -13.52
CA LEU A 102 1.82 -0.05 -13.43
C LEU A 102 1.83 -1.57 -13.36
N LYS A 103 0.94 -2.16 -12.56
CA LYS A 103 0.78 -3.61 -12.43
C LYS A 103 0.43 -4.25 -13.78
N CYS A 104 -0.54 -3.69 -14.51
CA CYS A 104 -0.86 -4.15 -15.85
C CYS A 104 0.37 -4.09 -16.78
N LYS A 105 1.10 -2.97 -16.76
CA LYS A 105 2.30 -2.80 -17.58
C LYS A 105 3.41 -3.79 -17.24
N ILE A 106 3.60 -4.11 -15.96
CA ILE A 106 4.59 -5.11 -15.51
C ILE A 106 4.21 -6.50 -16.03
N VAL A 107 2.93 -6.88 -15.94
CA VAL A 107 2.45 -8.16 -16.44
C VAL A 107 2.64 -8.26 -17.95
N ASP A 108 2.31 -7.22 -18.71
CA ASP A 108 2.50 -7.19 -20.17
C ASP A 108 3.98 -7.32 -20.55
N LEU A 109 4.87 -6.60 -19.85
CA LEU A 109 6.31 -6.70 -20.06
C LEU A 109 6.82 -8.10 -19.74
N PHE A 110 6.34 -8.72 -18.66
CA PHE A 110 6.70 -10.08 -18.31
C PHE A 110 6.33 -11.08 -19.40
N VAL A 111 5.08 -11.03 -19.90
CA VAL A 111 4.61 -11.90 -20.99
C VAL A 111 5.46 -11.69 -22.26
N LYS A 112 5.79 -10.44 -22.57
CA LYS A 112 6.64 -10.12 -23.73
C LYS A 112 8.05 -10.70 -23.60
N VAL A 113 8.68 -10.55 -22.45
CA VAL A 113 10.01 -11.11 -22.16
C VAL A 113 9.97 -12.64 -22.19
N GLN A 114 8.97 -13.25 -21.57
CA GLN A 114 8.80 -14.70 -21.58
C GLN A 114 8.69 -15.24 -23.01
N THR A 115 7.90 -14.58 -23.85
CA THR A 115 7.74 -14.96 -25.27
C THR A 115 9.08 -14.85 -26.01
N GLN A 116 9.84 -13.77 -25.78
CA GLN A 116 11.16 -13.60 -26.37
C GLN A 116 12.15 -14.68 -25.90
N VAL A 117 12.13 -15.07 -24.63
CA VAL A 117 12.96 -16.16 -24.10
C VAL A 117 12.61 -17.49 -24.77
N ILE A 118 11.32 -17.80 -24.96
CA ILE A 118 10.89 -19.01 -25.68
C ILE A 118 11.40 -19.00 -27.11
N ILE A 119 11.27 -17.88 -27.81
CA ILE A 119 11.78 -17.74 -29.19
C ILE A 119 13.30 -17.90 -29.21
N LEU A 120 14.01 -17.28 -28.28
CA LEU A 120 15.47 -17.38 -28.18
C LEU A 120 15.92 -18.83 -27.93
N ASN A 121 15.25 -19.56 -27.05
CA ASN A 121 15.56 -20.97 -26.81
C ASN A 121 15.32 -21.84 -28.05
N ARG A 122 14.23 -21.60 -28.78
CA ARG A 122 13.96 -22.30 -30.05
C ARG A 122 15.02 -21.96 -31.10
N LEU A 123 15.40 -20.70 -31.21
CA LEU A 123 16.46 -20.25 -32.11
C LEU A 123 17.80 -20.88 -31.74
N HIS A 124 18.13 -20.93 -30.44
CA HIS A 124 19.35 -21.54 -29.94
C HIS A 124 19.42 -23.03 -30.32
N GLY A 125 18.34 -23.79 -30.10
CA GLY A 125 18.27 -25.18 -30.53
C GLY A 125 18.47 -25.36 -32.04
N ILE A 126 17.88 -24.48 -32.86
CA ILE A 126 18.09 -24.51 -34.32
C ILE A 126 19.53 -24.15 -34.69
N CYS A 127 20.12 -23.13 -34.06
CA CYS A 127 21.50 -22.72 -34.30
C CYS A 127 22.50 -23.81 -33.90
N ASP A 128 22.27 -24.49 -32.78
CA ASP A 128 23.10 -25.59 -32.33
C ASP A 128 22.98 -26.77 -33.29
N LEU A 129 21.77 -27.10 -33.74
CA LEU A 129 21.57 -28.12 -34.76
C LEU A 129 22.30 -27.75 -36.05
N LEU A 130 22.19 -26.51 -36.52
CA LEU A 130 22.89 -26.03 -37.72
C LEU A 130 24.42 -26.12 -37.56
N ARG A 131 24.94 -25.76 -36.39
CA ARG A 131 26.36 -25.88 -36.07
C ARG A 131 26.82 -27.34 -36.11
N LYS A 132 26.05 -28.25 -35.51
CA LYS A 132 26.30 -29.70 -35.57
C LYS A 132 26.29 -30.22 -37.01
N ILE A 133 25.35 -29.76 -37.84
CA ILE A 133 25.27 -30.11 -39.27
C ILE A 133 26.50 -29.65 -40.02
N MET A 134 26.86 -28.36 -39.90
CA MET A 134 28.02 -27.78 -40.56
C MET A 134 29.31 -28.49 -40.12
N ARG A 135 29.42 -28.82 -38.84
CA ARG A 135 30.56 -29.57 -38.30
C ARG A 135 30.63 -30.98 -38.87
N THR A 136 29.51 -31.70 -38.92
CA THR A 136 29.42 -33.04 -39.51
C THR A 136 29.85 -33.04 -40.97
N GLN A 137 29.41 -32.06 -41.75
CA GLN A 137 29.81 -31.90 -43.15
C GLN A 137 31.31 -31.60 -43.29
N SER A 138 31.84 -30.70 -42.47
CA SER A 138 33.27 -30.38 -42.47
C SER A 138 34.13 -31.60 -42.12
N LEU A 139 33.73 -32.39 -41.12
CA LEU A 139 34.42 -33.61 -40.74
C LEU A 139 34.33 -34.70 -41.82
N THR A 140 33.20 -34.81 -42.51
CA THR A 140 33.03 -35.73 -43.65
C THR A 140 33.99 -35.37 -44.79
N LEU A 141 34.14 -34.09 -45.10
CA LEU A 141 35.09 -33.63 -46.12
C LEU A 141 36.54 -33.88 -45.70
N GLN A 142 36.88 -33.61 -44.44
CA GLN A 142 38.22 -33.87 -43.90
C GLN A 142 38.57 -35.36 -43.86
N ALA A 143 37.61 -36.23 -43.53
CA ALA A 143 37.80 -37.68 -43.54
C ALA A 143 38.02 -38.22 -44.96
N LEU A 144 37.41 -37.60 -45.98
CA LEU A 144 37.63 -37.94 -47.38
C LEU A 144 39.01 -37.51 -47.89
N ASP A 145 39.47 -36.33 -47.48
CA ASP A 145 40.75 -35.74 -47.94
C ASP A 145 41.98 -36.31 -47.21
N LYS A 146 41.85 -36.58 -45.90
CA LYS A 146 42.92 -37.09 -45.04
C LYS A 146 42.66 -38.53 -44.64
N GLU A 147 42.69 -39.45 -45.62
CA GLU A 147 42.35 -40.87 -45.39
C GLU A 147 43.20 -41.55 -44.29
N ASN A 148 44.38 -41.00 -43.93
CA ASN A 148 45.32 -41.70 -43.03
C ASN A 148 45.70 -40.99 -41.71
N VAL A 149 45.61 -39.66 -41.57
CA VAL A 149 46.04 -38.96 -40.34
C VAL A 149 44.95 -38.03 -39.80
N MET A 150 44.03 -38.63 -39.03
CA MET A 150 43.09 -37.91 -38.18
C MET A 150 43.59 -37.97 -36.75
N SER A 151 43.61 -36.84 -36.06
CA SER A 151 43.96 -36.78 -34.64
C SER A 151 42.91 -37.54 -33.82
N SER A 152 43.33 -38.13 -32.71
CA SER A 152 42.44 -38.86 -31.79
C SER A 152 41.23 -38.02 -31.35
N HIS A 153 41.44 -36.72 -31.18
CA HIS A 153 40.37 -35.77 -30.84
C HIS A 153 39.26 -35.70 -31.88
N LEU A 154 39.59 -35.68 -33.19
CA LEU A 154 38.58 -35.64 -34.25
C LEU A 154 37.80 -36.96 -34.35
N ILE A 155 38.45 -38.09 -34.04
CA ILE A 155 37.78 -39.40 -34.03
C ILE A 155 36.78 -39.48 -32.85
N LEU A 156 37.15 -38.96 -31.68
CA LEU A 156 36.24 -38.87 -30.53
C LEU A 156 35.06 -37.96 -30.82
N GLU A 157 35.30 -36.79 -31.42
CA GLU A 157 34.24 -35.86 -31.81
C GLU A 157 33.28 -36.46 -32.84
N ILE A 158 33.79 -37.19 -33.84
CA ILE A 158 32.95 -37.93 -34.81
C ILE A 158 32.09 -38.97 -34.08
N LYS A 159 32.63 -39.68 -33.09
CA LYS A 159 31.88 -40.67 -32.31
C LYS A 159 30.75 -40.01 -31.51
N GLU A 160 31.01 -38.88 -30.87
CA GLU A 160 30.00 -38.09 -30.16
C GLU A 160 28.88 -37.61 -31.10
N LEU A 161 29.22 -37.11 -32.28
CA LEU A 161 28.25 -36.69 -33.31
C LEU A 161 27.45 -37.85 -33.90
N ILE A 162 28.01 -39.07 -33.97
CA ILE A 162 27.30 -40.27 -34.40
C ILE A 162 26.34 -40.77 -33.31
N GLU A 163 26.62 -40.52 -32.04
CA GLU A 163 25.74 -40.92 -30.93
C GLU A 163 24.56 -39.97 -30.75
N ASP A 164 24.73 -38.69 -31.11
CA ASP A 164 23.74 -37.62 -31.04
C ASP A 164 22.39 -37.99 -31.68
N LYS A 165 21.30 -37.91 -30.89
CA LYS A 165 19.95 -38.32 -31.30
C LYS A 165 19.34 -37.37 -32.33
N ASP A 166 19.56 -36.07 -32.16
CA ASP A 166 18.98 -35.03 -33.01
C ASP A 166 19.49 -35.11 -34.45
N LEU A 167 20.74 -35.54 -34.65
CA LEU A 167 21.34 -35.68 -35.97
C LEU A 167 20.84 -36.93 -36.72
N LYS A 168 20.48 -38.00 -35.99
CA LYS A 168 19.94 -39.24 -36.58
C LYS A 168 18.55 -39.06 -37.17
N GLU A 169 17.77 -38.15 -36.61
CA GLU A 169 16.41 -37.84 -37.09
C GLU A 169 16.46 -37.09 -38.44
N ILE A 170 17.58 -36.46 -38.78
CA ILE A 170 17.76 -35.74 -40.04
C ILE A 170 18.15 -36.70 -41.17
N THR A 171 17.19 -36.99 -42.04
CA THR A 171 17.36 -37.89 -43.20
C THR A 171 18.50 -37.47 -44.14
N PHE A 172 18.71 -36.16 -44.33
CA PHE A 172 19.78 -35.63 -45.19
C PHE A 172 21.20 -35.95 -44.67
N LEU A 173 21.41 -35.91 -43.36
CA LEU A 173 22.72 -36.22 -42.76
C LEU A 173 22.97 -37.71 -42.57
N SER A 174 21.93 -38.54 -42.61
CA SER A 174 22.07 -40.00 -42.46
C SER A 174 23.15 -40.59 -43.39
N LYS A 175 23.25 -40.11 -44.63
CA LYS A 175 24.25 -40.56 -45.60
C LYS A 175 25.68 -40.19 -45.19
N ASP A 176 25.88 -39.00 -44.66
CA ASP A 176 27.21 -38.53 -44.24
C ASP A 176 27.63 -39.17 -42.91
N LEU A 177 26.68 -39.40 -42.00
CA LEU A 177 26.92 -40.18 -40.78
C LEU A 177 27.30 -41.64 -41.08
N ILE A 178 26.66 -42.29 -42.05
CA ILE A 178 27.04 -43.65 -42.48
C ILE A 178 28.47 -43.68 -43.05
N LYS A 179 28.85 -42.68 -43.86
CA LYS A 179 30.23 -42.59 -44.38
C LYS A 179 31.24 -42.42 -43.25
N LEU A 180 30.96 -41.55 -42.28
CA LEU A 180 31.82 -41.34 -41.11
C LEU A 180 31.91 -42.59 -40.23
N LYS A 181 30.79 -43.29 -40.02
CA LYS A 181 30.77 -44.55 -39.28
C LYS A 181 31.65 -45.62 -39.94
N ASN A 182 31.50 -45.81 -41.25
CA ASN A 182 32.30 -46.77 -42.01
C ASN A 182 33.80 -46.40 -41.98
N PHE A 183 34.13 -45.10 -42.00
CA PHE A 183 35.50 -44.61 -41.86
C PHE A 183 36.09 -44.92 -40.47
N CYS A 184 35.33 -44.71 -39.39
CA CYS A 184 35.74 -45.08 -38.03
C CYS A 184 35.97 -46.60 -37.89
N GLU A 185 35.09 -47.43 -38.44
CA GLU A 185 35.23 -48.89 -38.42
C GLU A 185 36.48 -49.36 -39.19
N LYS A 186 36.77 -48.77 -40.36
CA LYS A 186 37.97 -49.05 -41.16
C LYS A 186 39.27 -48.70 -40.40
N LYS A 187 39.27 -47.63 -39.60
CA LYS A 187 40.41 -47.25 -38.74
C LYS A 187 40.59 -48.16 -37.52
N ASN A 188 39.50 -48.62 -36.90
CA ASN A 188 39.58 -49.53 -35.75
C ASN A 188 40.19 -50.89 -36.14
N VAL A 189 39.91 -51.36 -37.37
CA VAL A 189 40.50 -52.59 -37.93
C VAL A 189 41.98 -52.40 -38.33
N ASN A 190 42.36 -51.20 -38.79
CA ASN A 190 43.74 -50.92 -39.20
C ASN A 190 44.68 -50.50 -38.04
N GLY A 191 44.14 -50.09 -36.88
CA GLY A 191 44.91 -49.73 -35.68
C GLY A 191 45.29 -50.92 -34.78
N LEU A 192 44.91 -52.15 -35.17
CA LEU A 192 45.22 -53.41 -34.48
C LEU A 192 46.32 -54.24 -35.19
N LYS A 193 47.02 -53.65 -36.17
CA LYS A 193 48.21 -54.22 -36.81
C LYS A 193 49.45 -53.39 -36.49
#